data_AF-A0A7S2BJ29-F1
#
_entry.id   AF-A0A7S2BJ29-F1
#
_cell.length_a   1.000
_cell.length_b   1.000
_cell.length_c   1.000
_cell.angle_alpha   90.00
_cell.angle_beta   90.00
_cell.angle_gamma   90.00
#
_symmetry.space_group_name_H-M   'P 1'
#
loop_
_entity.id
_entity.type
_entity.pdbx_description
1 polymer ?
#
loop_
_entity_poly.entity_id
_entity_poly.type
_entity_poly.pdbx_seq_one_letter_code
_entity_poly.pdbx_strand_id
1 'polypeptide(L)'
;AHLSINEARRRASADGRRGSADGRRGSRGDKPSGNDRAIARFTGDVKQLVMGSPQMAAQGIVPLLQVPEKQLSLLKSRGIDAMVEEITKNGTPGDIECLDYVLHRRAGSSDKLFANSPFPRDCDAQGVRSDRQSKTGLEFHDLNHT
;
A
#
# COMPACT_ATOMS: atom_id res chain seq x y z
N ALA A 1 -3.91 -40.64 -20.18
CA ALA A 1 -3.33 -41.22 -18.94
C ALA A 1 -3.21 -40.12 -17.91
N HIS A 2 -4.08 -40.17 -16.88
CA HIS A 2 -4.04 -39.27 -15.73
C HIS A 2 -2.83 -39.61 -14.85
N LEU A 3 -1.96 -38.64 -14.59
CA LEU A 3 -0.95 -38.74 -13.53
C LEU A 3 -1.26 -37.67 -12.48
N SER A 4 -1.51 -38.16 -11.26
CA SER A 4 -1.96 -37.41 -10.10
C SER A 4 -0.80 -36.67 -9.44
N ILE A 5 -1.06 -35.42 -9.03
CA ILE A 5 -0.15 -34.48 -8.35
C ILE A 5 0.46 -35.05 -7.04
N ASN A 6 -0.03 -36.18 -6.54
CA ASN A 6 0.34 -36.73 -5.24
C ASN A 6 1.67 -37.52 -5.20
N GLU A 7 2.35 -37.77 -6.32
CA GLU A 7 3.64 -38.49 -6.31
C GLU A 7 4.88 -37.60 -6.18
N ALA A 8 4.78 -36.29 -6.42
CA ALA A 8 5.93 -35.37 -6.33
C ALA A 8 6.35 -35.06 -4.88
N ARG A 9 5.49 -35.31 -3.88
CA ARG A 9 5.75 -34.96 -2.47
C ARG A 9 6.53 -35.99 -1.67
N ARG A 10 6.75 -37.22 -2.16
CA ARG A 10 7.43 -38.27 -1.39
C ARG A 10 8.96 -38.32 -1.54
N ARG A 11 9.57 -37.46 -2.38
CA ARG A 11 11.03 -37.48 -2.62
C ARG A 11 11.84 -36.38 -1.92
N ALA A 12 11.19 -35.47 -1.19
CA ALA A 12 11.87 -34.32 -0.56
C ALA A 12 12.06 -34.45 0.96
N SER A 13 12.02 -35.67 1.51
CA SER A 13 12.17 -35.90 2.96
C SER A 13 13.11 -37.08 3.24
N ALA A 14 14.36 -36.97 2.79
CA ALA A 14 15.47 -37.80 3.26
C ALA A 14 16.81 -37.23 2.77
N ASP A 15 17.37 -36.22 3.44
CA ASP A 15 18.80 -36.27 3.80
C ASP A 15 19.14 -35.18 4.81
N GLY A 16 19.31 -35.59 6.06
CA GLY A 16 19.98 -34.80 7.07
C GLY A 16 21.40 -35.30 7.24
N ARG A 17 22.41 -34.43 7.08
CA ARG A 17 23.75 -34.65 7.65
C ARG A 17 24.33 -33.38 8.25
N ARG A 18 24.89 -33.59 9.45
CA ARG A 18 25.52 -32.65 10.39
C ARG A 18 26.97 -32.32 10.01
N GLY A 19 27.45 -31.17 10.49
CA GLY A 19 28.88 -30.79 10.63
C GLY A 19 28.97 -29.26 10.79
N SER A 20 29.09 -28.68 12.00
CA SER A 20 30.24 -28.56 12.92
C SER A 20 31.35 -27.58 12.45
N ALA A 21 31.46 -26.49 13.23
CA ALA A 21 32.65 -25.71 13.61
C ALA A 21 33.54 -25.00 12.55
N ASP A 22 33.60 -23.67 12.72
CA ASP A 22 34.80 -22.80 12.82
C ASP A 22 35.76 -22.65 11.62
N GLY A 23 36.09 -21.39 11.27
CA GLY A 23 37.12 -21.11 10.25
C GLY A 23 37.13 -19.69 9.65
N ARG A 24 37.94 -18.80 10.22
CA ARG A 24 38.36 -17.50 9.66
C ARG A 24 39.02 -17.63 8.27
N ARG A 25 38.73 -16.70 7.35
CA ARG A 25 39.60 -16.06 6.29
C ARG A 25 38.71 -15.60 5.12
N GLY A 26 38.88 -14.45 4.49
CA GLY A 26 39.85 -13.38 4.63
C GLY A 26 39.38 -12.20 3.77
N SER A 27 39.75 -11.01 4.21
CA SER A 27 39.57 -9.76 3.46
C SER A 27 40.38 -9.83 2.17
N ARG A 28 39.72 -9.71 1.01
CA ARG A 28 40.34 -9.29 -0.24
C ARG A 28 39.56 -8.08 -0.71
N GLY A 29 40.23 -6.93 -0.67
CA GLY A 29 39.67 -5.67 -1.09
C GLY A 29 39.46 -5.65 -2.60
N ASP A 30 38.21 -5.47 -3.00
CA ASP A 30 37.89 -4.80 -4.24
C ASP A 30 37.69 -3.32 -3.92
N LYS A 31 38.49 -2.47 -4.55
CA LYS A 31 38.24 -1.02 -4.54
C LYS A 31 37.06 -0.75 -5.48
N PRO A 32 35.91 -0.24 -5.01
CA PRO A 32 34.87 0.19 -5.93
C PRO A 32 35.37 1.40 -6.72
N SER A 33 35.42 1.23 -8.05
CA SER A 33 35.76 2.26 -9.02
C SER A 33 34.75 3.40 -8.95
N GLY A 34 35.24 4.64 -9.01
CA GLY A 34 34.49 5.87 -8.82
C GLY A 34 33.31 6.10 -9.77
N ASN A 35 32.19 5.42 -9.50
CA ASN A 35 30.86 5.77 -10.01
C ASN A 35 29.72 5.62 -8.97
N ASP A 36 30.05 5.33 -7.70
CA ASP A 36 29.09 5.11 -6.59
C ASP A 36 28.57 6.41 -5.94
N ARG A 37 28.17 7.40 -6.76
CA ARG A 37 27.53 8.63 -6.27
C ARG A 37 26.02 8.69 -6.46
N ALA A 38 25.40 7.56 -6.73
CA ALA A 38 24.00 7.36 -6.38
C ALA A 38 23.92 6.81 -4.94
N ILE A 39 24.37 7.60 -3.95
CA ILE A 39 23.96 7.37 -2.57
C ILE A 39 22.45 7.57 -2.59
N ALA A 40 21.71 6.47 -2.68
CA ALA A 40 20.29 6.52 -2.77
C ALA A 40 19.79 7.20 -1.49
N ARG A 41 19.14 8.36 -1.71
CA ARG A 41 18.72 9.36 -0.72
C ARG A 41 17.96 8.79 0.49
N PHE A 42 17.46 7.56 0.35
CA PHE A 42 16.69 6.84 1.36
C PHE A 42 17.16 5.40 1.60
N THR A 43 18.23 4.93 0.96
CA THR A 43 18.74 3.56 1.17
C THR A 43 20.05 3.63 1.94
N GLY A 44 19.95 3.55 3.27
CA GLY A 44 20.98 2.85 4.02
C GLY A 44 21.04 1.38 3.60
N ASP A 45 21.89 0.60 4.27
CA ASP A 45 21.95 -0.85 4.13
C ASP A 45 20.52 -1.42 4.15
N VAL A 46 20.12 -2.31 3.22
CA VAL A 46 18.72 -2.79 3.06
C VAL A 46 18.15 -3.40 4.36
N LYS A 47 19.04 -3.78 5.28
CA LYS A 47 18.74 -4.32 6.61
C LYS A 47 18.58 -3.26 7.71
N GLN A 48 18.78 -1.98 7.40
CA GLN A 48 18.70 -0.87 8.34
C GLN A 48 17.73 0.19 7.82
N LEU A 49 16.51 0.17 8.36
CA LEU A 49 15.55 1.25 8.16
C LEU A 49 16.04 2.50 8.90
N VAL A 50 16.32 3.57 8.17
CA VAL A 50 16.64 4.87 8.78
C VAL A 50 15.34 5.52 9.22
N MET A 51 15.07 5.51 10.52
CA MET A 51 13.91 6.16 11.12
C MET A 51 14.23 7.64 11.40
N GLY A 52 13.24 8.52 11.21
CA GLY A 52 13.34 9.93 11.62
C GLY A 52 13.25 10.11 13.14
N SER A 53 13.46 11.34 13.62
CA SER A 53 13.28 11.69 15.03
C SER A 53 11.78 11.66 15.42
N PRO A 54 11.39 10.89 16.45
CA PRO A 54 10.02 10.90 16.96
C PRO A 54 9.56 12.28 17.45
N GLN A 55 10.46 13.06 18.04
CA GLN A 55 10.18 14.41 18.52
C GLN A 55 9.82 15.34 17.36
N MET A 56 10.50 15.21 16.23
CA MET A 56 10.15 15.95 15.01
C MET A 56 8.82 15.49 14.41
N ALA A 57 8.54 14.18 14.41
CA ALA A 57 7.27 13.65 13.94
C ALA A 57 6.08 14.17 14.79
N ALA A 58 6.27 14.35 16.10
CA ALA A 58 5.26 14.89 17.00
C ALA A 58 4.87 16.35 16.68
N GLN A 59 5.74 17.12 16.01
CA GLN A 59 5.43 18.49 15.56
C GLN A 59 4.53 18.53 14.31
N GLY A 60 4.30 17.36 13.68
CA GLY A 60 3.54 17.26 12.45
C GLY A 60 4.29 17.80 11.23
N ILE A 61 3.59 17.83 10.09
CA ILE A 61 4.21 18.21 8.80
C ILE A 61 4.24 19.72 8.56
N VAL A 62 3.45 20.50 9.32
CA VAL A 62 3.24 21.94 9.05
C VAL A 62 4.54 22.74 8.98
N PRO A 63 5.51 22.57 9.91
CA PRO A 63 6.79 23.30 9.84
C PRO A 63 7.60 23.00 8.56
N LEU A 64 7.34 21.86 7.91
CA LEU A 64 8.04 21.41 6.71
C LEU A 64 7.40 21.91 5.41
N LEU A 65 6.13 22.32 5.44
CA LEU A 65 5.38 22.70 4.24
C LEU A 65 5.79 24.07 3.66
N GLN A 66 6.50 24.90 4.44
CA GLN A 66 6.93 26.25 4.02
C GLN A 66 5.78 27.13 3.50
N VAL A 67 4.56 26.90 3.97
CA VAL A 67 3.36 27.65 3.62
C VAL A 67 2.86 28.42 4.85
N PRO A 68 2.46 29.69 4.73
CA PRO A 68 1.88 30.44 5.84
C PRO A 68 0.65 29.72 6.42
N GLU A 69 0.55 29.65 7.75
CA GLU A 69 -0.50 28.89 8.45
C GLU A 69 -1.93 29.33 8.07
N LYS A 70 -2.13 30.63 7.84
CA LYS A 70 -3.41 31.18 7.38
C LYS A 70 -3.82 30.62 6.01
N GLN A 71 -2.86 30.52 5.09
CA GLN A 71 -3.08 29.95 3.76
C GLN A 71 -3.33 28.44 3.86
N LEU A 72 -2.54 27.74 4.68
CA LEU A 72 -2.73 26.31 4.91
C LEU A 72 -4.12 26.00 5.48
N SER A 73 -4.62 26.81 6.42
CA SER A 73 -5.95 26.64 7.00
C SER A 73 -7.06 26.77 5.95
N LEU A 74 -6.95 27.76 5.05
CA LEU A 74 -7.88 27.92 3.93
C LEU A 74 -7.83 26.71 2.99
N LEU A 75 -6.64 26.24 2.63
CA LEU A 75 -6.49 25.05 1.77
C LEU A 75 -7.07 23.79 2.41
N LYS A 76 -6.84 23.59 3.72
CA LYS A 76 -7.40 22.47 4.49
C LYS A 76 -8.93 22.50 4.52
N SER A 77 -9.53 23.70 4.57
CA SER A 77 -10.99 23.84 4.62
C SER A 77 -11.70 23.33 3.36
N ARG A 78 -10.99 23.24 2.23
CA ARG A 78 -11.54 22.75 0.96
C ARG A 78 -11.79 21.24 0.95
N GLY A 79 -11.07 20.48 1.77
CA GLY A 79 -11.32 19.05 2.00
C GLY A 79 -11.54 18.24 0.72
N ILE A 80 -12.74 17.65 0.60
CA ILE A 80 -13.12 16.76 -0.51
C ILE A 80 -13.11 17.49 -1.85
N ASP A 81 -13.54 18.75 -1.90
CA ASP A 81 -13.59 19.50 -3.17
C ASP A 81 -12.19 19.66 -3.78
N ALA A 82 -11.18 19.94 -2.95
CA ALA A 82 -9.79 20.00 -3.41
C ALA A 82 -9.29 18.63 -3.91
N MET A 83 -9.69 17.53 -3.28
CA MET A 83 -9.34 16.18 -3.74
C MET A 83 -10.00 15.86 -5.09
N VAL A 84 -11.28 16.21 -5.25
CA VAL A 84 -12.02 16.03 -6.50
C VAL A 84 -11.37 16.81 -7.64
N GLU A 85 -11.02 18.08 -7.42
CA GLU A 85 -10.35 18.89 -8.43
C GLU A 85 -8.98 18.33 -8.83
N GLU A 86 -8.17 17.91 -7.85
CA GLU A 86 -6.83 17.38 -8.12
C GLU A 86 -6.89 16.09 -8.95
N ILE A 87 -7.77 15.15 -8.56
CA ILE A 87 -7.94 13.86 -9.26
C ILE A 87 -8.55 14.08 -10.64
N THR A 88 -9.53 14.98 -10.77
CA THR A 88 -10.12 15.29 -12.08
C THR A 88 -9.09 15.89 -13.03
N LYS A 89 -8.17 16.72 -12.52
CA LYS A 89 -7.17 17.40 -13.34
C LYS A 89 -5.98 16.51 -13.71
N ASN A 90 -5.51 15.68 -12.79
CA ASN A 90 -4.22 14.97 -12.93
C ASN A 90 -4.33 13.44 -12.83
N GLY A 91 -5.49 12.92 -12.44
CA GLY A 91 -5.68 11.49 -12.20
C GLY A 91 -5.78 10.68 -13.48
N THR A 92 -5.49 9.39 -13.36
CA THR A 92 -5.76 8.41 -14.40
C THR A 92 -7.26 8.08 -14.46
N PRO A 93 -7.75 7.45 -15.54
CA PRO A 93 -9.14 6.97 -15.58
C PRO A 93 -9.50 6.03 -14.42
N GLY A 94 -8.52 5.26 -13.91
CA GLY A 94 -8.70 4.41 -12.74
C GLY A 94 -8.87 5.22 -11.45
N ASP A 95 -8.13 6.32 -11.29
CA ASP A 95 -8.23 7.20 -10.13
C ASP A 95 -9.59 7.92 -10.07
N ILE A 96 -10.03 8.44 -11.22
CA ILE A 96 -11.34 9.10 -11.36
C ILE A 96 -12.46 8.12 -11.02
N GLU A 97 -12.40 6.89 -11.55
CA GLU A 97 -13.41 5.87 -11.25
C GLU A 97 -13.36 5.40 -9.79
N CYS A 98 -12.16 5.27 -9.21
CA CYS A 98 -12.02 4.92 -7.80
C CYS A 98 -12.63 6.02 -6.91
N LEU A 99 -12.41 7.29 -7.25
CA LEU A 99 -12.98 8.42 -6.53
C LEU A 99 -14.52 8.43 -6.63
N ASP A 100 -15.09 8.24 -7.83
CA ASP A 100 -16.55 8.12 -8.02
C ASP A 100 -17.12 7.01 -7.13
N TYR A 101 -16.46 5.86 -7.11
CA TYR A 101 -16.88 4.74 -6.27
C TYR A 101 -16.88 5.08 -4.78
N VAL A 102 -15.82 5.70 -4.28
CA VAL A 102 -15.71 6.06 -2.86
C VAL A 102 -16.71 7.13 -2.45
N LEU A 103 -16.97 8.12 -3.31
CA LEU A 103 -17.82 9.26 -2.97
C LEU A 103 -19.32 9.00 -3.20
N HIS A 104 -19.67 8.17 -4.19
CA HIS A 104 -21.03 8.14 -4.72
C HIS A 104 -21.63 6.74 -4.85
N ARG A 105 -20.86 5.67 -4.64
CA ARG A 105 -21.34 4.31 -4.79
C ARG A 105 -21.45 3.61 -3.44
N ARG A 106 -22.33 2.62 -3.38
CA ARG A 106 -22.51 1.78 -2.19
C ARG A 106 -21.35 0.79 -2.10
N ALA A 107 -20.86 0.54 -0.89
CA ALA A 107 -19.87 -0.50 -0.65
C ALA A 107 -20.38 -1.86 -1.16
N GLY A 108 -19.57 -2.56 -1.96
CA GLY A 108 -19.92 -3.84 -2.57
C GLY A 108 -20.72 -3.74 -3.86
N SER A 109 -21.03 -2.52 -4.35
CA SER A 109 -21.79 -2.36 -5.60
C SER A 109 -20.94 -2.42 -6.87
N SER A 110 -19.64 -2.70 -6.75
CA SER A 110 -18.71 -2.74 -7.89
C SER A 110 -18.15 -4.14 -8.05
N ASP A 111 -18.30 -4.71 -9.25
CA ASP A 111 -17.74 -6.00 -9.61
C ASP A 111 -16.25 -5.95 -9.93
N LYS A 112 -15.62 -4.78 -9.82
CA LYS A 112 -14.19 -4.61 -10.10
C LYS A 112 -13.35 -5.25 -9.01
N LEU A 113 -12.20 -5.78 -9.42
CA LEU A 113 -11.20 -6.37 -8.54
C LEU A 113 -10.04 -5.38 -8.33
N PHE A 114 -9.48 -5.38 -7.12
CA PHE A 114 -8.15 -4.84 -6.88
C PHE A 114 -7.11 -5.91 -7.23
N ALA A 115 -5.93 -5.51 -7.71
CA ALA A 115 -4.89 -6.45 -8.15
C ALA A 115 -4.42 -7.42 -7.04
N ASN A 116 -4.61 -7.06 -5.77
CA ASN A 116 -4.25 -7.83 -4.59
C ASN A 116 -5.43 -8.57 -3.94
N SER A 117 -6.62 -8.57 -4.55
CA SER A 117 -7.82 -9.18 -3.98
C SER A 117 -8.47 -10.15 -4.96
N PRO A 118 -8.80 -11.39 -4.53
CA PRO A 118 -9.63 -12.29 -5.32
C PRO A 118 -11.13 -11.94 -5.26
N PHE A 119 -11.51 -10.98 -4.42
CA PHE A 119 -12.91 -10.55 -4.22
C PHE A 119 -13.16 -9.15 -4.80
N PRO A 120 -14.40 -8.87 -5.26
CA PRO A 120 -14.84 -7.53 -5.66
C PRO A 120 -14.61 -6.49 -4.57
N ARG A 121 -14.65 -5.21 -4.93
CA ARG A 121 -14.42 -4.11 -3.98
C ARG A 121 -15.37 -4.21 -2.79
N ASP A 122 -14.81 -4.04 -1.59
CA ASP A 122 -15.52 -4.16 -0.30
C ASP A 122 -16.18 -5.53 -0.04
N CYS A 123 -15.83 -6.57 -0.79
CA CYS A 123 -16.32 -7.92 -0.59
C CYS A 123 -15.23 -8.85 -0.02
N ASP A 124 -15.70 -9.92 0.63
CA ASP A 124 -14.94 -11.08 1.07
C ASP A 124 -15.65 -12.37 0.61
N ALA A 125 -15.25 -13.53 1.15
CA ALA A 125 -15.84 -14.82 0.77
C ALA A 125 -17.33 -14.96 1.14
N GLN A 126 -17.86 -14.07 2.00
CA GLN A 126 -19.23 -14.07 2.48
C GLN A 126 -20.10 -13.00 1.79
N GLY A 127 -19.54 -12.23 0.84
CA GLY A 127 -20.23 -11.12 0.18
C GLY A 127 -19.66 -9.79 0.64
N VAL A 128 -20.50 -8.77 0.84
CA VAL A 128 -20.03 -7.46 1.33
C VAL A 128 -19.47 -7.60 2.74
N ARG A 129 -18.26 -7.10 2.97
CA ARG A 129 -17.57 -7.17 4.26
C ARG A 129 -18.42 -6.60 5.38
N SER A 130 -18.43 -7.30 6.52
CA SER A 130 -19.23 -6.90 7.70
C SER A 130 -18.92 -5.49 8.23
N ASP A 131 -17.69 -4.99 8.11
CA ASP A 131 -17.30 -3.63 8.52
C ASP A 131 -17.77 -2.53 7.55
N ARG A 132 -18.19 -2.93 6.34
CA ARG A 132 -18.72 -2.05 5.30
C ARG A 132 -20.24 -2.08 5.21
N GLN A 133 -20.89 -2.93 6.00
CA GLN A 133 -22.33 -2.96 6.15
C GLN A 133 -22.76 -1.86 7.12
N SER A 134 -23.74 -1.05 6.71
CA SER A 134 -24.37 -0.09 7.61
C SER A 134 -25.07 -0.83 8.75
N LYS A 135 -24.71 -0.53 10.00
CA LYS A 135 -25.35 -1.11 11.20
C LYS A 135 -26.85 -0.81 11.29
N THR A 136 -27.31 0.23 10.60
CA THR A 136 -28.71 0.67 10.61
C THR A 136 -29.48 0.24 9.38
N GLY A 137 -28.85 -0.40 8.38
CA GLY A 137 -29.54 -0.81 7.16
C GLY A 137 -30.21 0.34 6.39
N LEU A 138 -29.84 1.60 6.68
CA LEU A 138 -30.26 2.75 5.88
C LEU A 138 -29.59 2.62 4.52
N GLU A 139 -30.26 1.89 3.64
CA GLU A 139 -30.04 1.92 2.21
C GLU A 139 -30.06 3.40 1.80
N PHE A 140 -28.97 3.88 1.19
CA PHE A 140 -28.96 5.16 0.49
C PHE A 140 -29.89 5.03 -0.73
N HIS A 141 -31.19 4.99 -0.50
CA HIS A 141 -32.19 5.12 -1.55
C HIS A 141 -32.24 6.59 -1.98
N ASP A 142 -31.84 6.83 -3.23
CA ASP A 142 -32.44 7.82 -4.12
C ASP A 142 -32.61 9.24 -3.58
N LEU A 143 -31.51 9.92 -3.23
CA LEU A 143 -31.52 11.37 -3.02
C LEU A 143 -31.26 12.20 -4.29
N ASN A 144 -31.27 11.59 -5.49
CA ASN A 144 -31.06 12.31 -6.76
C ASN A 144 -32.22 12.08 -7.76
N HIS A 145 -33.45 12.33 -7.34
CA HIS A 145 -34.55 12.67 -8.24
C HIS A 145 -35.29 13.90 -7.72
N THR A 146 -34.73 15.09 -7.95
CA THR A 146 -35.46 16.34 -8.18
C THR A 146 -34.60 17.32 -8.94
#